data_AF-A0A958LKN5-F1
#
_entry.id   AF-A0A958LKN5-F1
#
_cell.length_a   1.000
_cell.length_b   1.000
_cell.length_c   1.000
_cell.angle_alpha   90.00
_cell.angle_beta   90.00
_cell.angle_gamma   90.00
#
_symmetry.space_group_name_H-M   'P 1'
#
loop_
_entity.id
_entity.type
_entity.pdbx_description
1 polymer ?
#
loop_
_entity_poly.entity_id
_entity_poly.type
_entity_poly.pdbx_seq_one_letter_code
_entity_poly.pdbx_strand_id
1 'polypeptide(L)'
;CVEQGLNVIISGGTGTGKTTLLNVLSSFIPANERIITVEDAAELQLKQDHVVRLETRPANMEGSGEVSIRDLIRNSLRMRPDRIIVGECRDGAALDMLSAMNTGHDGSMTTVHANTPREGISRLETLCLMAGMDLPVRAIREQIAGAVNLIVQIGRLSDGSRKIKSITEVVGMQGDTVTLQEVF
;
A
#
# COMPACT_ATOMS: atom_id res chain seq x y z
N CYS A 1 4.31 12.76 -8.79
CA CYS A 1 4.24 11.30 -8.59
C CYS A 1 2.81 10.79 -8.65
N VAL A 2 1.90 11.24 -7.78
CA VAL A 2 0.51 10.77 -7.74
C VAL A 2 -0.24 10.99 -9.06
N GLU A 3 -0.20 12.20 -9.62
CA GLU A 3 -0.85 12.51 -10.91
C GLU A 3 -0.31 11.68 -12.08
N GLN A 4 0.93 11.19 -11.97
CA GLN A 4 1.61 10.39 -13.00
C GLN A 4 1.42 8.88 -12.79
N GLY A 5 0.55 8.46 -11.86
CA GLY A 5 0.28 7.05 -11.63
C GLY A 5 1.44 6.29 -10.97
N LEU A 6 2.33 6.95 -10.22
CA LEU A 6 3.35 6.23 -9.47
C LEU A 6 2.74 5.53 -8.26
N ASN A 7 3.06 4.26 -8.06
CA ASN A 7 2.69 3.48 -6.89
C ASN A 7 3.51 3.92 -5.67
N VAL A 8 2.80 4.28 -4.59
CA VAL A 8 3.43 4.86 -3.38
C VAL A 8 3.13 4.03 -2.14
N ILE A 9 4.18 3.68 -1.41
CA ILE A 9 4.11 3.08 -0.08
C ILE A 9 4.42 4.14 0.96
N ILE A 10 3.51 4.36 1.91
CA ILE A 10 3.76 5.24 3.05
C ILE A 10 4.21 4.39 4.22
N SER A 11 5.45 4.57 4.64
CA SER A 11 6.10 3.79 5.70
C SER A 11 6.24 4.61 6.97
N GLY A 12 5.94 4.03 8.13
CA GLY A 12 6.14 4.69 9.42
C GLY A 12 5.66 3.90 10.62
N GLY A 13 6.16 4.27 11.80
CA GLY A 13 5.71 3.70 13.08
C GLY A 13 4.25 4.03 13.41
N THR A 14 3.70 3.39 14.44
CA THR A 14 2.35 3.69 14.96
C THR A 14 2.22 5.17 15.36
N GLY A 15 1.08 5.79 15.03
CA GLY A 15 0.77 7.17 15.42
C GLY A 15 1.59 8.27 14.72
N THR A 16 2.36 7.90 13.68
CA THR A 16 3.16 8.85 12.88
C THR A 16 2.35 9.61 11.83
N GLY A 17 1.11 9.17 11.55
CA GLY A 17 0.19 9.84 10.61
C GLY A 17 0.13 9.23 9.21
N LYS A 18 0.37 7.92 9.06
CA LYS A 18 0.39 7.24 7.75
C LYS A 18 -0.92 7.45 6.97
N THR A 19 -2.06 7.11 7.57
CA THR A 19 -3.37 7.28 6.92
C THR A 19 -3.68 8.75 6.64
N THR A 20 -3.23 9.67 7.49
CA THR A 20 -3.37 11.11 7.25
C THR A 20 -2.61 11.54 6.00
N LEU A 21 -1.35 11.12 5.86
CA LEU A 21 -0.57 11.42 4.65
C LEU A 21 -1.17 10.73 3.42
N LEU A 22 -1.68 9.50 3.56
CA LEU A 22 -2.36 8.78 2.49
C LEU A 22 -3.57 9.57 1.98
N ASN A 23 -4.39 10.10 2.89
CA ASN A 23 -5.51 10.98 2.57
C ASN A 23 -5.09 12.27 1.85
N VAL A 24 -3.97 12.86 2.25
CA VAL A 24 -3.44 14.06 1.58
C VAL A 24 -2.96 13.72 0.17
N LEU A 25 -2.17 12.65 0.02
CA LEU A 25 -1.66 12.22 -1.29
C LEU A 25 -2.79 11.80 -2.23
N SER A 26 -3.83 11.11 -1.73
CA SER A 26 -4.98 10.71 -2.53
C SER A 26 -5.78 11.89 -3.08
N SER A 27 -5.69 13.09 -2.48
CA SER A 27 -6.32 14.30 -3.02
C SER A 27 -5.71 14.78 -4.34
N PHE A 28 -4.50 14.31 -4.70
CA PHE A 28 -3.84 14.59 -5.97
C PHE A 28 -4.17 13.56 -7.07
N ILE A 29 -5.05 12.59 -6.79
CA ILE A 29 -5.53 11.67 -7.84
C ILE A 29 -6.46 12.45 -8.78
N PRO A 30 -6.25 12.38 -10.11
CA PRO A 30 -7.12 13.04 -11.10
C PRO A 30 -8.60 12.70 -10.93
N ALA A 31 -9.46 13.70 -11.10
CA ALA A 31 -10.91 13.58 -10.83
C ALA A 31 -11.65 12.61 -11.76
N ASN A 32 -11.08 12.30 -12.93
CA ASN A 32 -11.66 11.39 -13.92
C ASN A 32 -11.38 9.90 -13.62
N GLU A 33 -10.57 9.61 -12.60
CA GLU A 33 -10.22 8.24 -12.24
C GLU A 33 -11.20 7.62 -11.25
N ARG A 34 -11.46 6.32 -11.44
CA ARG A 34 -12.27 5.49 -10.56
C ARG A 34 -11.39 4.86 -9.50
N ILE A 35 -11.68 5.19 -8.23
CA ILE A 35 -10.85 4.81 -7.09
C ILE A 35 -11.63 3.84 -6.21
N ILE A 36 -10.97 2.77 -5.78
CA ILE A 36 -11.51 1.86 -4.77
C ILE A 36 -10.66 1.95 -3.52
N THR A 37 -11.26 2.29 -2.38
CA THR A 37 -10.60 2.20 -1.08
C THR A 37 -10.90 0.87 -0.42
N VAL A 38 -9.90 0.29 0.25
CA VAL A 38 -10.01 -0.97 1.00
C VAL A 38 -9.43 -0.77 2.39
N GLU A 39 -10.26 -0.88 3.42
CA GLU A 39 -9.87 -0.54 4.80
C GLU A 39 -10.47 -1.50 5.84
N ASP A 40 -9.83 -1.63 7.00
CA ASP A 40 -10.42 -2.33 8.16
C ASP A 40 -11.61 -1.53 8.74
N ALA A 41 -11.44 -0.21 8.82
CA ALA A 41 -12.46 0.75 9.19
C ALA A 41 -12.24 1.99 8.31
N ALA A 42 -13.32 2.59 7.79
CA ALA A 42 -13.21 3.73 6.89
C ALA A 42 -12.56 4.96 7.55
N GLU A 43 -11.29 5.22 7.24
CA GLU A 43 -10.53 6.41 7.61
C GLU A 43 -10.26 7.32 6.40
N LEU A 44 -10.28 6.76 5.18
CA LEU A 44 -10.01 7.50 3.95
C LEU A 44 -11.22 8.34 3.51
N GLN A 45 -10.95 9.62 3.23
CA GLN A 45 -11.94 10.64 2.85
C GLN A 45 -11.54 11.29 1.52
N LEU A 46 -11.63 10.50 0.46
CA LEU A 46 -11.39 10.97 -0.91
C LEU A 46 -12.57 11.84 -1.39
N LYS A 47 -12.24 12.89 -2.14
CA LYS A 47 -13.20 13.90 -2.62
C LYS A 47 -13.57 13.75 -4.10
N GLN A 48 -12.93 12.82 -4.81
CA GLN A 48 -13.23 12.51 -6.20
C GLN A 48 -14.65 11.93 -6.32
N ASP A 49 -15.26 12.11 -7.49
CA ASP A 49 -16.66 11.70 -7.73
C ASP A 49 -16.81 10.17 -7.78
N HIS A 50 -15.83 9.46 -8.35
CA HIS A 50 -15.89 8.04 -8.62
C HIS A 50 -15.16 7.20 -7.56
N VAL A 51 -15.56 7.31 -6.30
CA VAL A 51 -14.96 6.57 -5.18
C VAL A 51 -15.90 5.46 -4.70
N VAL A 52 -15.42 4.22 -4.70
CA VAL A 52 -16.09 3.10 -4.02
C VAL A 52 -15.32 2.76 -2.75
N ARG A 53 -16.03 2.69 -1.63
CA ARG A 53 -15.43 2.36 -0.33
C ARG A 53 -15.76 0.92 0.04
N LEU A 54 -14.73 0.12 0.31
CA LEU A 54 -14.84 -1.26 0.76
C LEU A 54 -14.25 -1.36 2.17
N GLU A 55 -15.02 -1.96 3.07
CA GLU A 55 -14.62 -2.20 4.47
C GLU A 55 -14.64 -3.70 4.78
N THR A 56 -13.70 -4.13 5.61
CA THR A 56 -13.70 -5.51 6.09
C THR A 56 -14.92 -5.78 6.95
N ARG A 57 -15.25 -7.06 7.07
CA ARG A 57 -16.32 -7.51 7.97
C ARG A 57 -15.77 -8.65 8.82
N PRO A 58 -15.75 -8.52 10.16
CA PRO A 58 -15.35 -9.64 11.01
C PRO A 58 -16.37 -10.78 10.90
N ALA A 59 -15.94 -11.99 11.24
CA ALA A 59 -16.84 -13.14 11.34
C ALA A 59 -17.99 -12.86 12.34
N ASN A 60 -19.17 -13.41 12.06
CA ASN A 60 -20.27 -13.41 13.02
C ASN A 60 -19.96 -14.34 14.21
N MET A 61 -20.84 -14.38 15.22
CA MET A 61 -20.65 -15.23 16.42
C MET A 61 -20.48 -16.73 16.10
N GLU A 62 -20.92 -17.18 14.92
CA GLU A 62 -20.79 -18.56 14.44
C GLU A 62 -19.50 -18.80 13.65
N GLY A 63 -18.61 -17.80 13.56
CA GLY A 63 -17.34 -17.89 12.83
C GLY A 63 -17.49 -17.80 11.31
N SER A 64 -18.63 -17.34 10.80
CA SER A 64 -18.94 -17.28 9.38
C SER A 64 -19.05 -15.83 8.86
N GLY A 65 -18.88 -15.66 7.55
CA GLY A 65 -19.10 -14.38 6.89
C GLY A 65 -17.99 -13.35 7.09
N GLU A 66 -16.79 -13.77 7.49
CA GLU A 66 -15.61 -12.89 7.44
C GLU A 66 -15.37 -12.41 6.00
N VAL A 67 -14.99 -11.13 5.87
CA VAL A 67 -14.52 -10.53 4.64
C VAL A 67 -13.23 -9.79 4.97
N SER A 68 -12.11 -10.35 4.54
CA SER A 68 -10.77 -9.81 4.81
C SER A 68 -10.38 -8.72 3.80
N ILE A 69 -9.34 -7.94 4.11
CA ILE A 69 -8.72 -6.99 3.15
C ILE A 69 -8.37 -7.72 1.85
N ARG A 70 -7.84 -8.94 1.95
CA ARG A 70 -7.46 -9.76 0.81
C ARG A 70 -8.64 -10.08 -0.10
N ASP A 71 -9.81 -10.40 0.48
CA ASP A 71 -11.04 -10.66 -0.29
C ASP A 71 -11.51 -9.40 -1.02
N LEU A 72 -11.44 -8.24 -0.36
CA LEU A 72 -11.83 -6.95 -0.93
C LEU A 72 -10.91 -6.52 -2.08
N ILE A 73 -9.59 -6.71 -1.96
CA ILE A 73 -8.64 -6.44 -3.06
C ILE A 73 -8.95 -7.34 -4.26
N ARG A 74 -9.18 -8.64 -4.05
CA ARG A 74 -9.50 -9.55 -5.16
C ARG A 74 -10.82 -9.19 -5.83
N ASN A 75 -11.81 -8.78 -5.06
CA ASN A 75 -13.08 -8.33 -5.60
C ASN A 75 -12.96 -7.01 -6.36
N SER A 76 -12.13 -6.07 -5.86
CA SER A 76 -11.95 -4.75 -6.48
C SER A 76 -11.38 -4.86 -7.89
N LEU A 77 -10.51 -5.84 -8.18
CA LEU A 77 -9.98 -6.09 -9.53
C LEU A 77 -11.07 -6.35 -10.59
N ARG A 78 -12.27 -6.79 -10.19
CA ARG A 78 -13.42 -7.01 -11.08
C ARG A 78 -14.30 -5.78 -11.27
N MET A 79 -14.04 -4.72 -10.50
CA MET A 79 -14.83 -3.49 -10.48
C MET A 79 -14.25 -2.41 -11.39
N ARG A 80 -13.27 -2.78 -12.22
CA ARG A 80 -12.53 -1.92 -13.16
C ARG A 80 -12.03 -0.61 -12.51
N PRO A 81 -11.31 -0.67 -11.39
CA PRO A 81 -10.70 0.52 -10.81
C PRO A 81 -9.58 1.03 -11.72
N ASP A 82 -9.36 2.33 -11.72
CA ASP A 82 -8.09 2.91 -12.16
C ASP A 82 -7.05 2.79 -11.04
N ARG A 83 -7.48 2.97 -9.77
CA ARG A 83 -6.60 2.85 -8.58
C ARG A 83 -7.23 2.05 -7.45
N ILE A 84 -6.40 1.33 -6.72
CA ILE A 84 -6.77 0.66 -5.47
C ILE A 84 -5.95 1.27 -4.34
N ILE A 85 -6.63 1.86 -3.36
CA ILE A 85 -6.02 2.48 -2.19
C ILE A 85 -6.29 1.61 -0.97
N VAL A 86 -5.26 0.99 -0.43
CA VAL A 86 -5.38 0.11 0.75
C VAL A 86 -4.95 0.90 1.98
N GLY A 87 -5.80 0.95 3.01
CA GLY A 87 -5.50 1.71 4.23
C GLY A 87 -4.19 1.26 4.90
N GLU A 88 -4.03 -0.05 5.11
CA GLU A 88 -2.78 -0.64 5.62
C GLU A 88 -2.69 -2.11 5.19
N CYS A 89 -1.52 -2.54 4.71
CA CYS A 89 -1.24 -3.96 4.49
C CYS A 89 -0.68 -4.58 5.79
N ARG A 90 -1.37 -5.58 6.33
CA ARG A 90 -1.02 -6.23 7.61
C ARG A 90 -0.73 -7.72 7.50
N ASP A 91 -1.07 -8.33 6.38
CA ASP A 91 -1.01 -9.76 6.14
C ASP A 91 -0.72 -10.07 4.66
N GLY A 92 -1.07 -11.29 4.23
CA GLY A 92 -0.95 -11.78 2.86
C GLY A 92 -1.60 -10.91 1.78
N ALA A 93 -2.49 -9.97 2.12
CA ALA A 93 -3.04 -8.99 1.20
C ALA A 93 -1.97 -8.13 0.51
N ALA A 94 -0.78 -8.01 1.11
CA ALA A 94 0.36 -7.33 0.48
C ALA A 94 0.71 -7.93 -0.90
N LEU A 95 0.64 -9.26 -1.06
CA LEU A 95 0.95 -9.92 -2.33
C LEU A 95 -0.11 -9.61 -3.40
N ASP A 96 -1.39 -9.66 -3.02
CA ASP A 96 -2.50 -9.31 -3.93
C ASP A 96 -2.43 -7.82 -4.32
N MET A 97 -1.99 -6.96 -3.39
CA MET A 97 -1.79 -5.52 -3.65
C MET A 97 -0.64 -5.24 -4.62
N LEU A 98 0.52 -5.88 -4.41
CA LEU A 98 1.64 -5.78 -5.36
C LEU A 98 1.27 -6.33 -6.74
N SER A 99 0.48 -7.41 -6.77
CA SER A 99 -0.03 -7.96 -8.03
C SER A 99 -0.94 -6.95 -8.75
N ALA A 100 -1.82 -6.25 -8.03
CA ALA A 100 -2.67 -5.20 -8.60
C ALA A 100 -1.85 -4.06 -9.20
N MET A 101 -0.85 -3.57 -8.46
CA MET A 101 0.12 -2.55 -8.92
C MET A 101 0.85 -2.96 -10.20
N ASN A 102 1.20 -4.24 -10.35
CA ASN A 102 1.88 -4.75 -11.54
C ASN A 102 0.92 -5.04 -12.72
N THR A 103 -0.40 -4.99 -12.52
CA THR A 103 -1.40 -5.45 -13.51
C THR A 103 -2.40 -4.36 -13.89
N GLY A 104 -1.91 -3.15 -14.18
CA GLY A 104 -2.70 -2.08 -14.78
C GLY A 104 -3.58 -1.30 -13.80
N HIS A 105 -3.27 -1.38 -12.50
CA HIS A 105 -3.86 -0.53 -11.46
C HIS A 105 -2.77 0.39 -10.89
N ASP A 106 -2.09 1.10 -11.79
CA ASP A 106 -1.01 2.03 -11.47
C ASP A 106 -1.52 3.18 -10.59
N GLY A 107 -0.63 3.86 -9.90
CA GLY A 107 -0.97 4.96 -8.99
C GLY A 107 -1.61 4.50 -7.68
N SER A 108 -1.66 3.20 -7.43
CA SER A 108 -2.17 2.62 -6.21
C SER A 108 -1.28 2.96 -5.02
N MET A 109 -1.88 3.04 -3.84
CA MET A 109 -1.16 3.46 -2.63
C MET A 109 -1.57 2.61 -1.44
N THR A 110 -0.61 2.39 -0.54
CA THR A 110 -0.90 1.73 0.74
C THR A 110 0.02 2.24 1.84
N THR A 111 -0.31 1.88 3.08
CA THR A 111 0.58 2.11 4.23
C THR A 111 1.17 0.82 4.76
N VAL A 112 2.37 0.92 5.30
CA VAL A 112 3.05 -0.19 5.97
C VAL A 112 3.76 0.30 7.23
N HIS A 113 3.81 -0.53 8.26
CA HIS A 113 4.56 -0.23 9.47
C HIS A 113 6.04 -0.61 9.31
N ALA A 114 6.92 0.39 9.25
CA ALA A 114 8.37 0.19 9.33
C ALA A 114 9.10 1.46 9.82
N ASN A 115 10.33 1.34 10.31
CA ASN A 115 11.11 2.47 10.81
C ASN A 115 12.03 3.10 9.75
N THR A 116 12.29 2.38 8.66
CA THR A 116 13.10 2.84 7.52
C THR A 116 12.50 2.34 6.20
N PRO A 117 12.83 2.96 5.04
CA PRO A 117 12.43 2.46 3.73
C PRO A 117 12.89 1.02 3.47
N ARG A 118 14.12 0.68 3.89
CA ARG A 118 14.67 -0.68 3.76
C ARG A 118 13.92 -1.70 4.61
N GLU A 119 13.57 -1.34 5.85
CA GLU A 119 12.67 -2.18 6.66
C GLU A 119 11.28 -2.29 6.03
N GLY A 120 10.80 -1.25 5.35
CA GLY A 120 9.55 -1.29 4.59
C GLY A 120 9.55 -2.38 3.52
N ILE A 121 10.65 -2.51 2.75
CA ILE A 121 10.83 -3.62 1.79
C ILE A 121 10.81 -4.98 2.51
N SER A 122 11.62 -5.15 3.55
CA SER A 122 11.65 -6.40 4.32
C SER A 122 10.28 -6.76 4.92
N ARG A 123 9.52 -5.74 5.33
CA ARG A 123 8.17 -5.91 5.87
C ARG A 123 7.21 -6.38 4.78
N LEU A 124 7.21 -5.73 3.60
CA LEU A 124 6.40 -6.18 2.46
C LEU A 124 6.72 -7.62 2.07
N GLU A 125 8.01 -8.00 2.04
CA GLU A 125 8.46 -9.37 1.77
C GLU A 125 7.86 -10.36 2.78
N THR A 126 7.96 -10.05 4.08
CA THR A 126 7.38 -10.86 5.15
C THR A 126 5.86 -11.01 4.99
N LEU A 127 5.16 -9.91 4.71
CA LEU A 127 3.72 -9.93 4.51
C LEU A 127 3.32 -10.78 3.30
N CYS A 128 4.09 -10.74 2.21
CA CYS A 128 3.85 -11.59 1.04
C CYS A 128 4.01 -13.08 1.35
N LEU A 129 4.98 -13.46 2.20
CA LEU A 129 5.14 -14.86 2.63
C LEU A 129 3.93 -15.36 3.44
N MET A 130 3.21 -14.47 4.13
CA MET A 130 1.97 -14.81 4.84
C MET A 130 0.78 -15.06 3.91
N ALA A 131 0.90 -14.82 2.60
CA ALA A 131 -0.15 -15.06 1.63
C ALA A 131 -0.44 -16.56 1.40
N GLY A 132 0.40 -17.46 1.94
CA GLY A 132 0.24 -18.91 1.85
C GLY A 132 0.61 -19.48 0.48
N MET A 133 1.35 -18.72 -0.34
CA MET A 133 1.87 -19.18 -1.62
C MET A 133 3.35 -19.54 -1.45
N ASP A 134 3.75 -20.69 -1.99
CA ASP A 134 5.15 -21.13 -1.98
C ASP A 134 5.93 -20.45 -3.12
N LEU A 135 6.22 -19.16 -2.93
CA LEU A 135 7.00 -18.35 -3.86
C LEU A 135 8.44 -18.21 -3.36
N PRO A 136 9.44 -18.39 -4.24
CA PRO A 136 10.82 -18.05 -3.91
C PRO A 136 10.91 -16.59 -3.47
N VAL A 137 11.71 -16.32 -2.43
CA VAL A 137 11.92 -14.96 -1.90
C VAL A 137 12.34 -13.98 -3.00
N ARG A 138 13.15 -14.43 -3.95
CA ARG A 138 13.55 -13.63 -5.11
C ARG A 138 12.34 -13.17 -5.94
N ALA A 139 11.37 -14.04 -6.19
CA ALA A 139 10.17 -13.69 -6.95
C ALA A 139 9.34 -12.62 -6.21
N ILE A 140 9.27 -12.68 -4.87
CA ILE A 140 8.61 -11.65 -4.07
C ILE A 140 9.35 -10.30 -4.20
N ARG A 141 10.68 -10.31 -4.16
CA ARG A 141 11.48 -9.10 -4.36
C ARG A 141 11.32 -8.52 -5.76
N GLU A 142 11.25 -9.36 -6.79
CA GLU A 142 10.97 -8.96 -8.17
C GLU A 142 9.59 -8.31 -8.27
N GLN A 143 8.57 -8.87 -7.61
CA GLN A 143 7.23 -8.27 -7.52
C GLN A 143 7.26 -6.91 -6.83
N ILE A 144 7.96 -6.77 -5.70
CA ILE A 144 8.09 -5.49 -4.98
C ILE A 144 8.80 -4.46 -5.86
N ALA A 145 9.91 -4.83 -6.50
CA ALA A 145 10.72 -3.94 -7.32
C ALA A 145 10.01 -3.48 -8.59
N GLY A 146 9.14 -4.32 -9.16
CA GLY A 146 8.30 -3.95 -10.31
C GLY A 146 7.10 -3.09 -9.93
N ALA A 147 6.51 -3.34 -8.76
CA ALA A 147 5.25 -2.71 -8.35
C ALA A 147 5.46 -1.35 -7.69
N VAL A 148 6.43 -1.23 -6.78
CA VAL A 148 6.59 -0.04 -5.94
C VAL A 148 7.50 0.95 -6.65
N ASN A 149 7.07 2.22 -6.78
CA ASN A 149 7.94 3.27 -7.33
C ASN A 149 8.56 4.11 -6.22
N LEU A 150 7.77 4.49 -5.21
CA LEU A 150 8.21 5.37 -4.14
C LEU A 150 7.83 4.85 -2.75
N ILE A 151 8.74 5.05 -1.80
CA ILE A 151 8.50 4.87 -0.38
C ILE A 151 8.64 6.24 0.29
N VAL A 152 7.57 6.72 0.92
CA VAL A 152 7.59 7.93 1.74
C VAL A 152 7.71 7.52 3.20
N GLN A 153 8.87 7.74 3.80
CA GLN A 153 9.10 7.44 5.20
C GLN A 153 8.68 8.62 6.07
N ILE A 154 7.78 8.37 7.01
CA ILE A 154 7.38 9.34 8.03
C ILE A 154 7.84 8.91 9.41
N GLY A 155 7.95 9.89 10.32
CA GLY A 155 8.23 9.61 11.71
C GLY A 155 7.77 10.72 12.64
N ARG A 156 7.64 10.37 13.93
CA ARG A 156 7.39 11.32 15.02
C ARG A 156 8.72 11.63 15.68
N LEU A 157 9.04 12.92 15.82
CA LEU A 157 10.24 13.39 16.48
C LEU A 157 10.02 13.50 18.01
N SER A 158 11.10 13.70 18.75
CA SER A 158 11.06 13.83 20.21
C SER A 158 10.27 15.06 20.70
N ASP A 159 10.16 16.09 19.87
CA ASP A 159 9.31 17.27 20.11
C ASP A 159 7.81 17.01 19.85
N GLY A 160 7.46 15.78 19.46
CA GLY A 160 6.09 15.36 19.15
C GLY A 160 5.65 15.67 17.73
N SER A 161 6.43 16.43 16.95
CA SER A 161 6.12 16.76 15.56
C SER A 161 6.18 15.53 14.66
N ARG A 162 5.37 15.53 13.60
CA ARG A 162 5.36 14.48 12.57
C ARG A 162 6.01 15.04 11.32
N LYS A 163 6.99 14.34 10.75
CA LYS A 163 7.72 14.77 9.56
C LYS A 163 7.89 13.64 8.56
N ILE A 164 7.95 13.99 7.28
CA ILE A 164 8.56 13.15 6.26
C ILE A 164 10.06 13.14 6.57
N LYS A 165 10.60 11.94 6.82
CA LYS A 165 12.01 11.72 7.13
C LYS A 165 12.82 11.49 5.86
N SER A 166 12.24 10.79 4.89
CA SER A 166 12.84 10.60 3.58
C SER A 166 11.80 10.22 2.53
N ILE A 167 12.15 10.43 1.27
CA ILE A 167 11.45 9.90 0.10
C ILE A 167 12.47 9.08 -0.68
N THR A 168 12.13 7.82 -0.93
CA THR A 168 13.05 6.85 -1.54
C THR A 168 12.39 6.24 -2.77
N GLU A 169 13.10 6.30 -3.89
CA GLU A 169 12.76 5.61 -5.13
C GLU A 169 13.22 4.15 -5.08
N VAL A 170 12.37 3.25 -5.56
CA VAL A 170 12.71 1.85 -5.81
C VAL A 170 13.17 1.74 -7.26
N VAL A 171 14.46 1.48 -7.46
CA VAL A 171 15.09 1.56 -8.79
C VAL A 171 15.06 0.21 -9.52
N GLY A 172 14.84 -0.88 -8.80
CA GLY A 172 14.83 -2.24 -9.35
C GLY A 172 15.57 -3.20 -8.43
N MET A 173 16.28 -4.18 -9.03
CA MET A 173 17.08 -5.16 -8.29
C MET A 173 18.52 -5.21 -8.76
N GLN A 174 19.44 -5.39 -7.81
CA GLN A 174 20.83 -5.76 -8.06
C GLN A 174 21.11 -7.09 -7.35
N GLY A 175 21.31 -8.16 -8.16
CA GLY A 175 21.35 -9.52 -7.63
C GLY A 175 20.03 -9.86 -6.93
N ASP A 176 20.11 -10.24 -5.65
CA ASP A 176 18.93 -10.56 -4.84
C ASP A 176 18.44 -9.40 -3.96
N THR A 177 18.98 -8.19 -4.14
CA THR A 177 18.65 -7.01 -3.31
C THR A 177 17.82 -6.01 -4.10
N VAL A 178 16.72 -5.53 -3.51
CA VAL A 178 15.96 -4.39 -4.04
C VAL A 178 16.79 -3.11 -3.83
N THR A 179 17.05 -2.40 -4.92
CA THR A 179 17.87 -1.20 -4.94
C THR A 179 17.00 0.02 -4.66
N LEU A 180 17.49 0.86 -3.75
CA LEU A 180 16.80 2.05 -3.27
C LEU A 180 17.68 3.28 -3.51
N GLN A 181 17.07 4.38 -3.96
CA GLN A 181 17.73 5.67 -4.13
C GLN A 181 16.95 6.75 -3.37
N GLU A 182 17.60 7.41 -2.42
CA GLU A 182 16.98 8.53 -1.70
C GLU A 182 16.92 9.76 -2.61
N VAL A 183 15.76 10.40 -2.66
CA VAL A 183 15.52 11.62 -3.46
C VAL A 183 15.17 12.83 -2.60
N PHE A 184 14.88 12.62 -1.32
CA PHE A 184 14.70 13.64 -0.28
C PHE A 184 14.95 13.03 1.10
#